data_AF-A0A532F2L4-F1
#
_entry.id   AF-A0A532F2L4-F1
#
_cell.length_a   1.000
_cell.length_b   1.000
_cell.length_c   1.000
_cell.angle_alpha   90.00
_cell.angle_beta   90.00
_cell.angle_gamma   90.00
#
_symmetry.space_group_name_H-M   'P 1'
#
loop_
_entity.id
_entity.type
_entity.pdbx_description
1 polymer ?
#
loop_
_entity_poly.entity_id
_entity_poly.type
_entity_poly.pdbx_seq_one_letter_code
_entity_poly.pdbx_strand_id
1 'polypeptide(L)' 'MKAVTLRNLPPQLDRTIRERAKKKGVSVNKVVIGLLQEHLGESERKMVRQYHDLDELPGSWSKQEAEAFDEYL' A
#
# COMPACT_ATOMS: atom_id res chain seq x y z
N MET A 1 -0.82 2.27 19.51
CA MET A 1 -2.28 2.38 19.25
C MET A 1 -3.01 1.40 20.15
N LYS A 2 -4.27 1.68 20.52
CA LYS A 2 -5.10 0.73 21.27
C LYS A 2 -5.53 -0.41 20.35
N ALA A 3 -5.52 -1.63 20.86
CA ALA A 3 -6.05 -2.78 20.14
C ALA A 3 -7.58 -2.62 19.97
N VAL A 4 -8.08 -2.86 18.76
CA VAL A 4 -9.51 -2.88 18.45
C VAL A 4 -9.92 -4.33 18.23
N THR A 5 -10.87 -4.83 19.03
CA THR A 5 -11.42 -6.18 18.88
C THR A 5 -12.74 -6.12 18.15
N LEU A 6 -12.79 -6.65 16.92
CA LEU A 6 -14.03 -6.86 16.20
C LEU A 6 -14.75 -8.08 16.78
N ARG A 7 -15.88 -7.86 17.45
CA ARG A 7 -16.72 -8.93 18.04
C ARG A 7 -17.83 -9.33 17.07
N ASN A 8 -18.31 -10.57 17.20
CA ASN A 8 -19.41 -11.12 16.41
C ASN A 8 -19.18 -11.06 14.88
N LEU A 9 -17.94 -11.26 14.45
CA LEU A 9 -17.61 -11.32 13.02
C LEU A 9 -18.28 -12.56 12.39
N PRO A 10 -19.11 -12.41 11.35
CA PRO A 10 -19.72 -13.55 10.69
C PRO A 10 -18.65 -14.55 10.19
N PRO A 11 -18.83 -15.87 10.36
CA PRO A 11 -17.81 -16.86 9.98
C PRO A 11 -17.42 -16.79 8.50
N GLN A 12 -18.39 -16.46 7.63
CA GLN A 12 -18.15 -16.29 6.19
C GLN A 12 -17.23 -15.08 5.91
N LEU A 13 -17.36 -14.01 6.69
CA LEU A 13 -16.55 -12.80 6.54
C LEU A 13 -15.12 -13.03 7.06
N ASP A 14 -14.95 -13.70 8.20
CA ASP A 14 -13.62 -14.11 8.70
C ASP A 14 -12.87 -14.95 7.65
N ARG A 15 -13.54 -15.95 7.08
CA ARG A 15 -12.98 -16.79 6.02
C ARG A 15 -12.54 -15.96 4.81
N THR A 16 -13.40 -15.06 4.34
CA THR A 16 -13.12 -14.20 3.18
C THR A 16 -11.90 -13.31 3.43
N ILE A 17 -11.79 -12.71 4.63
CA ILE A 17 -10.66 -11.86 5.00
C ILE A 17 -9.36 -12.67 5.05
N ARG A 18 -9.39 -13.88 5.67
CA ARG A 18 -8.21 -14.76 5.75
C ARG A 18 -7.75 -15.26 4.39
N GLU A 19 -8.69 -15.64 3.52
CA GLU A 19 -8.37 -16.04 2.14
C GLU A 19 -7.73 -14.89 1.36
N ARG A 20 -8.25 -13.67 1.51
CA ARG A 20 -7.66 -12.46 0.91
C ARG A 20 -6.27 -12.15 1.46
N ALA A 21 -6.04 -12.35 2.76
CA ALA A 21 -4.74 -12.21 3.39
C ALA A 21 -3.72 -13.21 2.82
N LYS A 22 -4.12 -14.49 2.69
CA LYS A 22 -3.30 -15.54 2.08
C LYS A 22 -2.96 -15.23 0.62
N LYS A 23 -3.95 -14.81 -0.19
CA LYS A 23 -3.76 -14.45 -1.60
C LYS A 23 -2.81 -13.27 -1.79
N LYS A 24 -2.88 -12.27 -0.92
CA LYS A 24 -2.04 -11.06 -0.98
C LYS A 24 -0.69 -11.22 -0.27
N GLY A 25 -0.45 -12.31 0.44
CA GLY A 25 0.78 -12.52 1.23
C GLY A 25 0.96 -11.51 2.37
N VAL A 26 -0.12 -10.98 2.93
CA VAL A 26 -0.09 -9.97 4.01
C VAL A 26 -0.85 -10.44 5.24
N SER A 27 -0.61 -9.79 6.39
CA SER A 27 -1.34 -10.10 7.61
C SER A 27 -2.82 -9.76 7.50
N VAL A 28 -3.65 -10.51 8.25
CA VAL A 28 -5.10 -10.26 8.36
C VAL A 28 -5.38 -8.81 8.78
N ASN A 29 -4.61 -8.28 9.74
CA ASN A 29 -4.72 -6.90 10.19
C ASN A 29 -4.52 -5.90 9.03
N LYS A 30 -3.51 -6.12 8.17
CA LYS A 30 -3.24 -5.26 7.02
C LYS A 30 -4.37 -5.29 5.99
N VAL A 31 -5.02 -6.45 5.81
CA VAL A 31 -6.21 -6.55 4.96
C VAL A 31 -7.38 -5.77 5.56
N VAL A 32 -7.65 -5.93 6.86
CA VAL A 32 -8.75 -5.23 7.54
C VAL A 32 -8.57 -3.72 7.48
N ILE A 33 -7.37 -3.23 7.81
CA ILE A 33 -7.04 -1.79 7.72
C ILE A 33 -7.23 -1.29 6.28
N GLY A 34 -6.69 -2.00 5.29
CA GLY A 34 -6.83 -1.60 3.88
C GLY A 34 -8.28 -1.55 3.40
N LEU A 35 -9.14 -2.48 3.87
CA LEU A 35 -10.57 -2.45 3.54
C LEU A 35 -11.29 -1.25 4.18
N LEU A 36 -10.93 -0.91 5.43
CA LEU A 36 -11.48 0.26 6.10
C LEU A 36 -11.04 1.56 5.42
N GLN A 37 -9.75 1.67 5.09
CA GLN A 37 -9.18 2.79 4.34
C GLN A 37 -9.86 3.00 2.99
N GLU A 38 -10.05 1.92 2.22
CA GLU A 38 -10.73 1.95 0.93
C GLU A 38 -12.20 2.41 1.05
N HIS A 39 -12.93 1.91 2.06
CA HIS A 39 -14.34 2.27 2.25
C HIS A 39 -14.55 3.67 2.85
N LEU A 40 -13.64 4.15 3.69
CA LEU A 40 -13.75 5.46 4.32
C LEU A 40 -13.22 6.59 3.43
N GLY A 41 -12.74 6.28 2.22
CA GLY A 41 -12.10 7.26 1.33
C GLY A 41 -10.71 7.70 1.81
N GLU A 42 -10.25 7.18 2.94
CA GLU A 42 -8.89 7.29 3.46
C GLU A 42 -7.98 6.33 2.71
N SER A 43 -7.94 6.43 1.38
CA SER A 43 -6.83 5.85 0.65
C SER A 43 -5.60 6.61 1.10
N GLU A 44 -4.88 6.07 2.09
CA GLU A 44 -3.50 6.48 2.37
C GLU A 44 -2.85 6.53 0.99
N ARG A 45 -2.38 7.72 0.60
CA ARG A 45 -1.44 7.85 -0.50
C ARG A 45 -0.43 6.76 -0.20
N LYS A 46 -0.45 5.66 -0.98
CA LYS A 46 0.53 4.59 -0.81
C LYS A 46 1.82 5.36 -0.68
N MET A 47 2.50 5.27 0.46
CA MET A 47 3.88 5.72 0.52
C MET A 47 4.51 4.88 -0.57
N VAL A 48 4.66 5.49 -1.75
CA VAL A 48 5.33 4.87 -2.87
C VAL A 48 6.69 4.68 -2.27
N ARG A 49 7.00 3.44 -1.90
CA ARG A 49 8.34 3.11 -1.47
C ARG A 49 9.19 3.50 -2.66
N GLN A 50 9.95 4.57 -2.50
CA GLN A 50 10.94 4.93 -3.48
C GLN A 50 11.99 3.83 -3.39
N TYR A 51 12.04 3.02 -4.45
CA TYR A 51 13.06 2.00 -4.59
C TYR A 51 14.19 2.62 -5.40
N HIS A 52 15.42 2.43 -4.93
CA HIS A 52 16.65 2.97 -5.52
C HIS A 52 17.52 1.86 -6.14
N ASP A 53 17.02 0.62 -6.15
CA ASP A 53 17.72 -0.56 -6.65
C ASP A 53 17.96 -0.53 -8.16
N LEU A 54 17.28 0.37 -8.88
CA LEU A 54 17.43 0.57 -10.32
C LEU A 54 18.11 1.90 -10.69
N ASP A 55 18.51 2.71 -9.71
CA ASP A 55 19.09 4.05 -9.96
C ASP A 55 20.45 3.99 -10.66
N GLU A 56 21.16 2.85 -10.56
CA GLU A 56 22.47 2.63 -11.20
C GLU A 56 22.37 2.04 -12.62
N LEU A 57 21.16 1.74 -13.12
CA LEU A 57 21.00 1.17 -14.45
C LEU A 57 21.19 2.24 -15.54
N PRO A 58 21.91 1.92 -16.62
CA PRO A 58 22.11 2.86 -17.72
C PRO A 58 20.76 3.24 -18.34
N GLY A 59 20.48 4.56 -18.43
CA GLY A 59 19.25 5.12 -18.97
C GLY A 59 18.32 5.77 -17.95
N SER A 60 18.65 5.73 -16.65
CA SER A 60 17.98 6.57 -15.65
C SER A 60 18.41 8.04 -15.78
N TRP A 61 17.47 8.95 -15.56
CA TRP A 61 17.80 10.37 -15.46
C TRP A 61 18.41 10.67 -14.11
N SER A 62 19.47 11.47 -14.09
CA SER A 62 19.93 12.12 -12.88
C SER A 62 18.86 13.08 -12.37
N LYS A 63 18.93 13.38 -11.07
CA LYS A 63 18.01 14.33 -10.44
C LYS A 63 18.08 15.71 -11.12
N GLN A 64 19.27 16.13 -11.52
CA GLN A 64 19.50 17.39 -12.23
C GLN A 64 18.87 17.41 -13.63
N GLU A 65 18.95 16.30 -14.37
CA GLU A 65 18.32 16.19 -15.70
C GLU A 65 16.80 16.24 -15.61
N ALA A 66 16.22 15.61 -14.59
CA ALA A 66 14.78 15.67 -14.33
C ALA A 66 14.31 17.08 -13.96
N GLU A 67 15.01 17.75 -13.04
CA GLU A 67 14.70 19.13 -12.64
C GLU A 67 14.78 20.10 -13.85
N ALA A 68 15.81 19.97 -14.69
CA ALA A 68 15.97 20.81 -15.88
C ALA A 68 14.88 20.59 -16.94
N PHE A 69 14.35 19.37 -17.06
CA PHE A 69 13.25 19.08 -17.98
C PHE A 69 11.92 19.63 -17.48
N ASP A 70 11.64 19.50 -16.19
CA ASP A 70 10.41 20.00 -15.58
C ASP A 70 10.32 21.53 -15.63
N GLU A 71 11.45 22.25 -15.56
CA GLU A 71 11.50 23.71 -15.78
C GLU A 71 11.13 24.12 -17.21
N TYR A 72 11.24 23.22 -18.18
CA TYR A 72 10.98 23.49 -19.60
C TYR A 72 9.54 23.17 -20.05
N LEU A 73 8.72 22.59 -19.16
CA LEU A 73 7.31 22.23 -19.36
C LEU A 73 6.34 23.34 -18.96
#